data_AF-A0A4R1K9K9-F1
#
_entry.id   AF-A0A4R1K9K9-F1
#
_cell.length_a   1.000
_cell.length_b   1.000
_cell.length_c   1.000
_cell.angle_alpha   90.00
_cell.angle_beta   90.00
_cell.angle_gamma   90.00
#
_symmetry.space_group_name_H-M   'P 1'
#
loop_
_entity.id
_entity.type
_entity.pdbx_description
1 polymer ?
#
loop_
_entity_poly.entity_id
_entity_poly.type
_entity_poly.pdbx_seq_one_letter_code
_entity_poly.pdbx_strand_id
1 'polypeptide(L)'
;MKKLFILIFALMLPMVASAQAFVEGQNYQVVRQQATAKPQVTEFFSLFCPHCYAFEPIFEKMEKSMPDVTFKRVHVAFLGGKMGEEMVRAYAVSEVLNVSKKMVPALFDAIQVQHMPITSRNDIRQIFIDNGVSGEQFDNAVNSFAVNGLVAQMNKSVEDYQIQGVPTVIVNGKYKVEPGSVRSVGEYIALVKYLAHKKD
;
A
#
# COMPACT_ATOMS: atom_id res chain seq x y z
N MET A 1 -68.29 -28.79 -10.31
CA MET A 1 -67.22 -29.82 -10.25
C MET A 1 -66.42 -29.66 -11.53
N LYS A 2 -65.13 -29.33 -11.62
CA LYS A 2 -63.94 -29.46 -10.76
C LYS A 2 -63.11 -28.16 -10.90
N LYS A 3 -62.45 -27.78 -9.80
CA LYS A 3 -61.53 -26.64 -9.70
C LYS A 3 -60.22 -27.01 -10.43
N LEU A 4 -59.73 -26.16 -11.33
CA LEU A 4 -58.37 -26.27 -11.87
C LEU A 4 -57.52 -25.15 -11.27
N PHE A 5 -56.84 -25.47 -10.18
CA PHE A 5 -55.79 -24.63 -9.60
C PHE A 5 -54.56 -24.71 -10.51
N ILE A 6 -54.25 -23.62 -11.21
CA ILE A 6 -52.95 -23.45 -11.85
C ILE A 6 -51.97 -22.99 -10.76
N LEU A 7 -51.17 -23.94 -10.25
CA LEU A 7 -50.03 -23.64 -9.40
C LEU A 7 -48.95 -22.96 -10.25
N ILE A 8 -48.78 -21.66 -10.06
CA ILE A 8 -47.57 -20.93 -10.46
C ILE A 8 -46.47 -21.36 -9.49
N PHE A 9 -45.69 -22.37 -9.88
CA PHE A 9 -44.46 -22.72 -9.20
C PHE A 9 -43.39 -21.71 -9.66
N ALA A 10 -43.31 -20.58 -8.97
CA ALA A 10 -42.22 -19.63 -9.14
C ALA A 10 -40.93 -20.32 -8.72
N LEU A 11 -40.18 -20.81 -9.71
CA LEU A 11 -38.85 -21.38 -9.55
C LEU A 11 -37.90 -20.26 -9.13
N MET A 12 -37.82 -19.97 -7.83
CA MET A 12 -36.74 -19.15 -7.27
C MET A 12 -35.44 -19.94 -7.41
N LEU A 13 -34.71 -19.71 -8.51
CA LEU A 13 -33.30 -20.10 -8.55
C LEU A 13 -32.60 -19.34 -7.42
N PRO A 14 -31.98 -20.03 -6.44
CA PRO A 14 -31.05 -19.34 -5.56
C PRO A 14 -29.91 -18.85 -6.45
N MET A 15 -29.75 -17.53 -6.52
CA MET A 15 -28.58 -16.90 -7.10
C MET A 15 -27.42 -17.26 -6.18
N VAL A 16 -26.81 -18.42 -6.40
CA VAL A 16 -25.59 -18.82 -5.71
C VAL A 16 -24.54 -17.83 -6.21
N ALA A 17 -24.29 -16.79 -5.43
CA ALA A 17 -23.19 -15.88 -5.65
C ALA A 17 -21.92 -16.73 -5.65
N SER A 18 -21.40 -17.02 -6.84
CA SER A 18 -20.14 -17.74 -6.98
C SER A 18 -19.08 -16.89 -6.29
N ALA A 19 -18.56 -17.39 -5.15
CA ALA A 19 -17.41 -16.78 -4.53
C ALA A 19 -16.27 -16.86 -5.55
N GLN A 20 -15.88 -15.70 -6.09
CA GLN A 20 -14.80 -15.64 -7.06
C GLN A 20 -13.53 -16.18 -6.41
N ALA A 21 -13.10 -17.37 -6.83
CA ALA A 21 -11.91 -17.99 -6.31
C ALA A 21 -10.70 -17.29 -6.93
N PHE A 22 -9.88 -16.65 -6.10
CA PHE A 22 -8.62 -16.07 -6.56
C PHE A 22 -7.58 -17.16 -6.80
N VAL A 23 -6.95 -17.14 -7.97
CA VAL A 23 -6.06 -18.20 -8.46
C VAL A 23 -4.60 -17.75 -8.41
N GLU A 24 -3.72 -18.60 -7.90
CA GLU A 24 -2.27 -18.39 -7.94
C GLU A 24 -1.74 -18.37 -9.38
N GLY A 25 -0.78 -17.50 -9.68
CA GLY A 25 -0.24 -17.28 -11.03
C GLY A 25 -1.12 -16.39 -11.91
N GLN A 26 -2.39 -16.17 -11.52
CA GLN A 26 -3.28 -15.21 -12.18
C GLN A 26 -3.50 -13.97 -11.31
N ASN A 27 -4.04 -14.15 -10.10
CA ASN A 27 -4.39 -13.05 -9.21
C ASN A 27 -3.27 -12.64 -8.25
N TYR A 28 -2.39 -13.57 -7.94
CA TYR A 28 -1.25 -13.33 -7.06
C TYR A 28 -0.13 -14.33 -7.35
N GLN A 29 1.07 -14.03 -6.89
CA GLN A 29 2.23 -14.92 -6.93
C GLN A 29 2.71 -15.24 -5.51
N VAL A 30 3.15 -16.47 -5.28
CA VAL A 30 3.82 -16.84 -4.03
C VAL A 30 5.30 -16.46 -4.14
N VAL A 31 5.74 -15.51 -3.32
CA VAL A 31 7.12 -14.99 -3.31
C VAL A 31 7.95 -15.49 -2.13
N ARG A 32 7.32 -16.12 -1.12
CA ARG A 32 7.99 -16.78 0.01
C ARG A 32 7.25 -18.04 0.44
N GLN A 33 7.94 -18.94 1.11
CA GLN A 33 7.33 -20.19 1.60
C GLN A 33 6.45 -19.97 2.84
N GLN A 34 6.90 -19.15 3.78
CA GLN A 34 6.21 -18.93 5.06
C GLN A 34 5.57 -17.55 5.09
N ALA A 35 4.30 -17.52 5.51
CA ALA A 35 3.59 -16.29 5.81
C ALA A 35 4.10 -15.65 7.11
N THR A 36 3.87 -14.34 7.27
CA THR A 36 4.07 -13.65 8.54
C THR A 36 3.16 -14.23 9.62
N ALA A 37 3.64 -14.22 10.87
CA ALA A 37 2.90 -14.77 12.01
C ALA A 37 1.55 -14.06 12.29
N LYS A 38 1.41 -12.80 11.87
CA LYS A 38 0.17 -12.03 11.95
C LYS A 38 -0.18 -11.49 10.56
N PRO A 39 -1.49 -11.30 10.26
CA PRO A 39 -1.91 -10.68 9.01
C PRO A 39 -1.28 -9.31 8.79
N GLN A 40 -0.70 -9.11 7.61
CA GLN A 40 -0.01 -7.88 7.24
C GLN A 40 -0.18 -7.59 5.75
N VAL A 41 -0.37 -6.32 5.42
CA VAL A 41 -0.32 -5.82 4.05
C VAL A 41 0.79 -4.78 3.97
N THR A 42 1.73 -5.00 3.07
CA THR A 42 2.84 -4.08 2.82
C THR A 42 2.72 -3.52 1.41
N GLU A 43 2.58 -2.21 1.29
CA GLU A 43 2.70 -1.49 0.03
C GLU A 43 4.14 -1.03 -0.17
N PHE A 44 4.71 -1.33 -1.34
CA PHE A 44 5.91 -0.70 -1.85
C PHE A 44 5.50 0.44 -2.76
N PHE A 45 5.97 1.64 -2.45
CA PHE A 45 5.49 2.87 -3.09
C PHE A 45 6.62 3.89 -3.28
N SER A 46 6.33 4.95 -4.03
CA SER A 46 7.18 6.13 -4.08
C SER A 46 6.32 7.39 -4.09
N LEU A 47 6.76 8.42 -3.38
CA LEU A 47 6.17 9.76 -3.44
C LEU A 47 6.34 10.41 -4.82
N PHE A 48 7.28 9.93 -5.64
CA PHE A 48 7.47 10.33 -7.04
C PHE A 48 6.59 9.57 -8.04
N CYS A 49 5.80 8.59 -7.60
CA CYS A 49 5.01 7.71 -8.47
C CYS A 49 3.54 8.19 -8.59
N PRO A 50 3.07 8.60 -9.78
CA PRO A 50 1.68 9.05 -9.97
C PRO A 50 0.63 7.97 -9.68
N HIS A 51 0.93 6.72 -10.03
CA HIS A 51 0.02 5.59 -9.73
C HIS A 51 -0.08 5.29 -8.24
N CYS A 52 0.99 5.57 -7.48
CA CYS A 52 1.03 5.41 -6.04
C CYS A 52 0.17 6.49 -5.37
N TYR A 53 0.23 7.74 -5.87
CA TYR A 53 -0.68 8.80 -5.44
C TYR A 53 -2.15 8.45 -5.70
N ALA A 54 -2.46 7.97 -6.91
CA ALA A 54 -3.81 7.52 -7.26
C ALA A 54 -4.27 6.31 -6.43
N PHE A 55 -3.34 5.56 -5.81
CA PHE A 55 -3.62 4.38 -5.00
C PHE A 55 -3.93 4.74 -3.53
N GLU A 56 -3.58 5.93 -3.03
CA GLU A 56 -3.81 6.33 -1.64
C GLU A 56 -5.26 6.11 -1.15
N PRO A 57 -6.32 6.51 -1.89
CA PRO A 57 -7.69 6.27 -1.46
C PRO A 57 -8.03 4.77 -1.35
N ILE A 58 -7.40 3.93 -2.18
CA ILE A 58 -7.58 2.47 -2.15
C ILE A 58 -6.86 1.90 -0.93
N PHE A 59 -5.64 2.34 -0.65
CA PHE A 59 -4.89 1.93 0.54
C PHE A 59 -5.66 2.29 1.83
N GLU A 60 -6.14 3.53 1.95
CA GLU A 60 -6.95 3.93 3.10
C GLU A 60 -8.23 3.10 3.26
N LYS A 61 -8.90 2.79 2.14
CA LYS A 61 -10.10 1.97 2.16
C LYS A 61 -9.80 0.54 2.62
N MET A 62 -8.66 -0.01 2.20
CA MET A 62 -8.19 -1.31 2.70
C MET A 62 -7.94 -1.27 4.20
N GLU A 63 -7.16 -0.29 4.69
CA GLU A 63 -6.83 -0.10 6.10
C GLU A 63 -8.11 -0.01 6.96
N LYS A 64 -9.07 0.81 6.54
CA LYS A 64 -10.37 0.98 7.23
C LYS A 64 -11.22 -0.31 7.23
N SER A 65 -11.13 -1.13 6.18
CA SER A 65 -11.96 -2.33 5.99
C SER A 65 -11.43 -3.60 6.68
N MET A 66 -10.18 -3.58 7.13
CA MET A 66 -9.45 -4.72 7.71
C MET A 66 -8.70 -4.29 8.99
N PRO A 67 -9.42 -3.89 10.05
CA PRO A 67 -8.81 -3.37 11.28
C PRO A 67 -7.97 -4.39 12.05
N ASP A 68 -8.13 -5.68 11.75
CA ASP A 68 -7.37 -6.79 12.30
C ASP A 68 -6.05 -7.09 11.54
N VAL A 69 -5.82 -6.39 10.42
CA VAL A 69 -4.63 -6.54 9.58
C VAL A 69 -3.71 -5.33 9.77
N THR A 70 -2.41 -5.57 9.92
CA THR A 70 -1.43 -4.48 10.02
C THR A 70 -1.06 -3.96 8.63
N PHE A 71 -1.21 -2.65 8.41
CA PHE A 71 -0.80 -1.98 7.17
C PHE A 71 0.56 -1.33 7.33
N LYS A 72 1.44 -1.54 6.35
CA LYS A 72 2.77 -0.94 6.29
C LYS A 72 3.04 -0.39 4.91
N ARG A 73 3.91 0.62 4.84
CA ARG A 73 4.48 1.08 3.57
C ARG A 73 6.01 1.01 3.61
N VAL A 74 6.58 0.73 2.45
CA VAL A 74 8.02 0.71 2.18
C VAL A 74 8.27 1.63 1.00
N HIS A 75 8.99 2.72 1.24
CA HIS A 75 9.34 3.64 0.16
C HIS A 75 10.52 3.09 -0.65
N VAL A 76 10.42 3.12 -1.98
CA VAL A 76 11.49 2.69 -2.90
C VAL A 76 12.37 3.88 -3.32
N ALA A 77 13.67 3.63 -3.53
CA ALA A 77 14.63 4.66 -3.93
C ALA A 77 14.83 4.80 -5.45
N PHE A 78 14.34 3.86 -6.26
CA PHE A 78 14.65 3.82 -7.70
C PHE A 78 13.88 4.84 -8.56
N LEU A 79 13.01 5.67 -7.97
CA LEU A 79 12.32 6.79 -8.62
C LEU A 79 12.80 8.13 -8.04
N GLY A 80 12.71 9.21 -8.82
CA GLY A 80 13.17 10.54 -8.41
C GLY A 80 14.67 10.79 -8.62
N GLY A 81 15.38 9.88 -9.29
CA GLY A 81 16.80 10.01 -9.60
C GLY A 81 17.64 10.19 -8.33
N LYS A 82 18.43 11.26 -8.27
CA LYS A 82 19.29 11.56 -7.11
C LYS A 82 18.51 11.80 -5.81
N MET A 83 17.23 12.16 -5.90
CA MET A 83 16.38 12.44 -4.73
C MET A 83 15.63 11.20 -4.21
N GLY A 84 15.75 10.04 -4.87
CA GLY A 84 15.08 8.82 -4.42
C GLY A 84 15.45 8.42 -3.00
N GLU A 85 16.74 8.33 -2.68
CA GLU A 85 17.24 8.00 -1.34
C GLU A 85 16.88 9.07 -0.29
N GLU A 86 16.93 10.35 -0.66
CA GLU A 86 16.51 11.44 0.24
C GLU A 86 15.01 11.38 0.53
N MET A 87 14.19 10.91 -0.42
CA MET A 87 12.75 10.74 -0.22
C MET A 87 12.42 9.50 0.61
N VAL A 88 13.17 8.40 0.46
CA VAL A 88 13.10 7.25 1.38
C VAL A 88 13.41 7.71 2.81
N ARG A 89 14.46 8.51 2.97
CA ARG A 89 14.83 9.11 4.26
C ARG A 89 13.75 10.06 4.79
N ALA A 90 13.15 10.88 3.94
CA ALA A 90 12.05 11.76 4.32
C ALA A 90 10.83 10.98 4.84
N TYR A 91 10.44 9.90 4.14
CA TYR A 91 9.39 9.00 4.61
C TYR A 91 9.76 8.39 5.97
N ALA A 92 10.99 7.92 6.14
CA ALA A 92 11.48 7.40 7.42
C ALA A 92 11.44 8.45 8.56
N VAL A 93 11.77 9.72 8.28
CA VAL A 93 11.62 10.82 9.24
C VAL A 93 10.15 10.96 9.65
N SER A 94 9.23 10.91 8.69
CA SER A 94 7.80 11.03 8.99
C SER A 94 7.28 9.89 9.87
N GLU A 95 7.79 8.68 9.70
CA GLU A 95 7.46 7.51 10.52
C GLU A 95 8.04 7.64 11.94
N VAL A 96 9.33 8.00 12.06
CA VAL A 96 10.01 8.17 13.36
C VAL A 96 9.38 9.29 14.18
N LEU A 97 8.95 10.38 13.53
CA LEU A 97 8.24 11.48 14.17
C LEU A 97 6.73 11.21 14.37
N ASN A 98 6.21 10.06 13.92
CA ASN A 98 4.79 9.69 13.96
C ASN A 98 3.86 10.70 13.28
N VAL A 99 4.33 11.31 12.18
CA VAL A 99 3.59 12.31 11.39
C VAL A 99 3.30 11.85 9.96
N SER A 100 3.58 10.60 9.60
CA SER A 100 3.40 10.08 8.23
C SER A 100 1.99 10.23 7.69
N LYS A 101 0.94 10.04 8.51
CA LYS A 101 -0.47 10.27 8.11
C LYS A 101 -0.74 11.71 7.62
N LYS A 102 0.04 12.69 8.09
CA LYS A 102 -0.01 14.08 7.62
C LYS A 102 0.97 14.32 6.49
N MET A 103 2.19 13.80 6.63
CA MET A 103 3.28 14.13 5.72
C MET A 103 3.22 13.39 4.38
N VAL A 104 2.70 12.16 4.33
CA VAL A 104 2.57 11.43 3.07
C VAL A 104 1.63 12.17 2.10
N PRO A 105 0.41 12.58 2.48
CA PRO A 105 -0.43 13.43 1.63
C PRO A 105 0.26 14.75 1.24
N ALA A 106 0.89 15.44 2.18
CA ALA A 106 1.53 16.73 1.91
C ALA A 106 2.70 16.61 0.92
N LEU A 107 3.52 15.56 1.04
CA LEU A 107 4.63 15.27 0.13
C LEU A 107 4.11 14.86 -1.25
N PHE A 108 3.06 14.04 -1.30
CA PHE A 108 2.41 13.70 -2.56
C PHE A 108 1.84 14.94 -3.25
N ASP A 109 1.11 15.81 -2.54
CA ASP A 109 0.54 17.02 -3.13
C ASP A 109 1.63 17.96 -3.63
N ALA A 110 2.73 18.14 -2.88
CA ALA A 110 3.87 18.94 -3.32
C ALA A 110 4.48 18.43 -4.63
N ILE A 111 4.60 17.11 -4.80
CA ILE A 111 5.28 16.50 -5.96
C ILE A 111 4.33 16.27 -7.14
N GLN A 112 3.17 15.69 -6.89
CA GLN A 112 2.24 15.18 -7.90
C GLN A 112 1.23 16.23 -8.36
N VAL A 113 0.90 17.21 -7.50
CA VAL A 113 -0.09 18.25 -7.81
C VAL A 113 0.58 19.60 -8.06
N GLN A 114 1.43 20.04 -7.14
CA GLN A 114 2.08 21.35 -7.23
C GLN A 114 3.32 21.34 -8.12
N HIS A 115 3.84 20.15 -8.46
CA HIS A 115 5.06 19.96 -9.25
C HIS A 115 6.26 20.74 -8.70
N MET A 116 6.37 20.80 -7.37
CA MET A 116 7.46 21.48 -6.71
C MET A 116 8.80 20.82 -7.09
N PRO A 117 9.82 21.59 -7.50
CA PRO A 117 11.13 21.03 -7.79
C PRO A 117 11.81 20.58 -6.49
N ILE A 118 11.84 19.27 -6.26
CA ILE A 118 12.57 18.67 -5.15
C ILE A 118 13.98 18.34 -5.64
N THR A 119 14.94 19.18 -5.27
CA THR A 119 16.34 19.08 -5.75
C THR A 119 17.34 18.89 -4.62
N SER A 120 16.91 19.07 -3.38
CA SER A 120 17.74 18.98 -2.19
C SER A 120 16.94 18.52 -0.96
N ARG A 121 17.67 18.11 0.08
CA ARG A 121 17.09 17.85 1.40
C ARG A 121 16.42 19.09 2.00
N ASN A 122 16.92 20.28 1.69
CA ASN A 122 16.35 21.52 2.22
C ASN A 122 14.94 21.76 1.66
N ASP A 123 14.68 21.40 0.40
CA ASP A 123 13.35 21.48 -0.21
C ASP A 123 12.37 20.55 0.55
N ILE A 124 12.80 19.32 0.84
CA ILE A 124 12.03 18.36 1.64
C ILE A 124 11.78 18.91 3.05
N ARG A 125 12.82 19.41 3.71
CA ARG A 125 12.73 20.00 5.05
C ARG A 125 11.72 21.13 5.10
N GLN A 126 11.67 21.97 4.07
CA GLN A 126 10.70 23.07 4.01
C GLN A 126 9.26 22.54 3.97
N ILE A 127 8.98 21.48 3.22
CA ILE A 127 7.64 20.85 3.21
C ILE A 127 7.24 20.35 4.61
N PHE A 128 8.18 19.78 5.37
CA PHE A 128 7.94 19.38 6.77
C PHE A 128 7.60 20.59 7.65
N ILE A 129 8.31 21.71 7.48
CA ILE A 129 8.08 22.96 8.21
C ILE A 129 6.73 23.58 7.89
N ASP A 130 6.39 23.67 6.61
CA ASP A 130 5.10 24.21 6.14
C ASP A 130 3.93 23.35 6.64
N ASN A 131 4.21 22.09 6.99
CA ASN A 131 3.26 21.15 7.58
C ASN A 131 3.47 20.94 9.08
N GLY A 132 4.09 21.89 9.79
CA GLY A 132 4.08 21.98 11.24
C GLY A 132 5.06 21.06 11.99
N VAL A 133 6.04 20.46 11.30
CA VAL A 133 7.22 19.85 11.94
C VAL A 133 8.30 20.92 12.04
N SER A 134 8.83 21.18 13.23
CA SER A 134 9.87 22.21 13.34
C SER A 134 11.13 21.79 12.58
N GLY A 135 11.89 22.78 12.11
CA GLY A 135 13.18 22.53 11.47
C GLY A 135 14.12 21.72 12.37
N GLU A 136 14.13 22.02 13.67
CA GLU A 136 14.89 21.28 14.67
C GLU A 136 14.44 19.82 14.80
N GLN A 137 13.14 19.54 14.82
CA GLN A 137 12.63 18.16 14.85
C GLN A 137 13.09 17.36 13.63
N PHE A 138 13.02 17.97 12.43
CA PHE A 138 13.51 17.34 11.21
C PHE A 138 15.02 17.10 11.27
N ASP A 139 15.80 18.12 11.62
CA ASP A 139 17.26 18.07 11.62
C ASP A 139 17.80 17.04 12.64
N ASN A 140 17.17 16.93 13.81
CA ASN A 140 17.49 15.93 14.81
C ASN A 140 17.12 14.50 14.36
N ALA A 141 16.04 14.34 13.60
CA ALA A 141 15.56 13.02 13.16
C ALA A 141 16.31 12.51 11.93
N VAL A 142 16.57 13.35 10.92
CA VAL A 142 16.96 12.94 9.55
C VAL A 142 18.23 12.09 9.46
N ASN A 143 19.17 12.28 10.39
CA ASN A 143 20.41 11.52 10.47
C ASN A 143 20.48 10.61 11.72
N SER A 144 19.36 10.48 12.46
CA SER A 144 19.30 9.67 13.68
C SER A 144 19.52 8.18 13.38
N PHE A 145 19.96 7.43 14.40
CA PHE A 145 20.08 5.98 14.31
C PHE A 145 18.76 5.31 13.90
N ALA A 146 17.62 5.79 14.43
CA ALA A 146 16.30 5.27 14.11
C ALA A 146 15.96 5.44 12.62
N VAL A 147 16.18 6.63 12.07
CA VAL A 147 15.93 6.89 10.63
C VAL A 147 16.88 6.07 9.76
N ASN A 148 18.16 6.01 10.08
CA ASN A 148 19.13 5.20 9.33
C ASN A 148 18.77 3.70 9.34
N GLY A 149 18.34 3.18 10.49
CA GLY A 149 17.87 1.80 10.61
C GLY A 149 16.63 1.53 9.76
N LEU A 150 15.66 2.44 9.77
CA LEU A 150 14.43 2.30 9.00
C LEU A 150 14.68 2.39 7.48
N VAL A 151 15.56 3.29 7.03
CA VAL A 151 16.01 3.37 5.63
C VAL A 151 16.67 2.05 5.20
N ALA A 152 17.62 1.54 6.00
CA ALA A 152 18.27 0.26 5.70
C ALA A 152 17.27 -0.91 5.65
N GLN A 153 16.30 -0.93 6.57
CA GLN A 153 15.24 -1.94 6.58
C GLN A 153 14.36 -1.87 5.32
N MET A 154 13.98 -0.67 4.88
CA MET A 154 13.19 -0.48 3.66
C MET A 154 13.96 -0.96 2.42
N ASN A 155 15.23 -0.54 2.27
CA ASN A 155 16.07 -0.94 1.14
C ASN A 155 16.26 -2.47 1.12
N LYS A 156 16.54 -3.08 2.27
CA LYS A 156 16.64 -4.54 2.40
C LYS A 156 15.33 -5.25 2.03
N SER A 157 14.18 -4.67 2.40
CA SER A 157 12.88 -5.22 2.03
C SER A 157 12.63 -5.14 0.52
N VAL A 158 13.03 -4.05 -0.14
CA VAL A 158 12.94 -3.91 -1.60
C VAL A 158 13.76 -4.99 -2.31
N GLU A 159 14.99 -5.23 -1.83
CA GLU A 159 15.87 -6.30 -2.35
C GLU A 159 15.30 -7.69 -2.11
N ASP A 160 14.87 -7.98 -0.88
CA ASP A 160 14.41 -9.31 -0.48
C ASP A 160 13.14 -9.77 -1.21
N TYR A 161 12.29 -8.83 -1.61
CA TYR A 161 11.09 -9.10 -2.41
C TYR A 161 11.30 -8.83 -3.90
N GLN A 162 12.52 -8.47 -4.31
CA GLN A 162 12.89 -8.20 -5.70
C GLN A 162 11.92 -7.21 -6.36
N ILE A 163 11.61 -6.12 -5.67
CA ILE A 163 10.62 -5.14 -6.13
C ILE A 163 11.18 -4.35 -7.30
N GLN A 164 10.56 -4.50 -8.47
CA GLN A 164 10.97 -3.85 -9.73
C GLN A 164 10.02 -2.75 -10.18
N GLY A 165 8.91 -2.54 -9.47
CA GLY A 165 7.88 -1.56 -9.84
C GLY A 165 6.98 -1.21 -8.67
N VAL A 166 6.29 -0.07 -8.79
CA VAL A 166 5.37 0.45 -7.77
C VAL A 166 4.09 1.01 -8.42
N PRO A 167 2.94 0.98 -7.72
CA PRO A 167 2.75 0.36 -6.41
C PRO A 167 2.78 -1.18 -6.52
N THR A 168 3.44 -1.84 -5.55
CA THR A 168 3.41 -3.30 -5.39
C THR A 168 2.88 -3.64 -4.01
N VAL A 169 1.94 -4.58 -3.92
CA VAL A 169 1.40 -5.03 -2.63
C VAL A 169 1.81 -6.46 -2.35
N ILE A 170 2.44 -6.66 -1.19
CA ILE A 170 2.77 -7.97 -0.63
C ILE A 170 1.89 -8.22 0.60
N VAL A 171 1.15 -9.33 0.58
CA VAL A 171 0.28 -9.77 1.67
C VAL A 171 0.93 -10.91 2.44
N ASN A 172 0.92 -10.79 3.76
CA ASN A 172 1.53 -11.71 4.73
C ASN A 172 3.00 -12.05 4.43
N GLY A 173 3.74 -11.13 3.81
CA GLY A 173 5.12 -11.36 3.36
C GLY A 173 5.28 -12.51 2.36
N LYS A 174 4.18 -13.01 1.78
CA LYS A 174 4.17 -14.27 1.02
C LYS A 174 3.50 -14.13 -0.35
N TYR A 175 2.44 -13.32 -0.44
CA TYR A 175 1.63 -13.23 -1.64
C TYR A 175 1.80 -11.87 -2.30
N LYS A 176 2.41 -11.81 -3.49
CA LYS A 176 2.46 -10.60 -4.31
C LYS A 176 1.18 -10.50 -5.13
N VAL A 177 0.46 -9.38 -5.01
CA VAL A 177 -0.80 -9.15 -5.71
C VAL A 177 -0.53 -8.79 -7.18
N GLU A 178 -1.29 -9.37 -8.11
CA GLU A 178 -1.23 -9.05 -9.55
C GLU A 178 -2.40 -8.14 -9.95
N PRO A 179 -2.20 -6.81 -10.01
CA PRO A 179 -3.30 -5.85 -10.23
C PRO A 179 -3.94 -5.98 -11.61
N GLY A 180 -3.22 -6.44 -12.63
CA GLY A 180 -3.76 -6.62 -13.99
C GLY A 180 -4.83 -7.71 -14.10
N SER A 181 -4.99 -8.53 -13.06
CA SER A 181 -5.94 -9.64 -13.02
C SER A 181 -7.32 -9.27 -12.47
N VAL A 182 -7.46 -8.10 -11.85
CA VAL A 182 -8.69 -7.65 -11.20
C VAL A 182 -9.38 -6.56 -12.01
N ARG A 183 -10.72 -6.56 -12.01
CA ARG A 183 -11.56 -5.73 -12.88
C ARG A 183 -12.10 -4.47 -12.21
N SER A 184 -11.93 -4.36 -10.90
CA SER A 184 -12.41 -3.21 -10.12
C SER A 184 -11.63 -3.03 -8.82
N VAL A 185 -11.72 -1.84 -8.24
CA VAL A 185 -11.20 -1.56 -6.88
C VAL A 185 -11.84 -2.49 -5.83
N GLY A 186 -13.13 -2.82 -5.98
CA GLY A 186 -13.80 -3.75 -5.07
C GLY A 186 -13.21 -5.16 -5.12
N GLU A 187 -12.92 -5.65 -6.32
CA GLU A 187 -12.28 -6.95 -6.52
C GLU A 187 -10.83 -6.95 -6.01
N TYR A 188 -10.08 -5.86 -6.20
CA TYR A 188 -8.74 -5.70 -5.65
C TYR A 188 -8.75 -5.81 -4.11
N ILE A 189 -9.65 -5.08 -3.44
CA ILE A 189 -9.76 -5.11 -1.98
C ILE A 189 -10.18 -6.50 -1.50
N ALA A 190 -11.10 -7.16 -2.21
CA ALA A 190 -11.51 -8.53 -1.90
C ALA A 190 -10.36 -9.53 -2.03
N LEU A 191 -9.49 -9.37 -3.04
CA LEU A 191 -8.29 -10.19 -3.23
C LEU A 191 -7.29 -10.00 -2.09
N VAL A 192 -6.96 -8.76 -1.75
CA VAL A 192 -6.05 -8.47 -0.62
C VAL A 192 -6.61 -9.03 0.69
N LYS A 193 -7.93 -8.85 0.93
CA LYS A 193 -8.60 -9.40 2.11
C LYS A 193 -8.58 -10.92 2.13
N TYR A 194 -8.82 -11.58 1.00
CA TYR A 194 -8.72 -13.03 0.88
C TYR A 194 -7.32 -13.51 1.26
N LEU A 195 -6.27 -12.90 0.69
CA LEU A 195 -4.88 -13.28 0.96
C LEU A 195 -4.46 -13.02 2.41
N ALA A 196 -4.94 -11.93 3.02
CA ALA A 196 -4.60 -11.58 4.40
C ALA A 196 -5.11 -12.63 5.40
N HIS A 197 -6.24 -13.27 5.10
CA HIS A 197 -6.86 -14.30 5.92
C HIS A 197 -6.67 -15.72 5.40
N LYS A 198 -5.96 -15.88 4.27
CA LYS A 198 -5.66 -17.19 3.70
C LYS A 198 -4.76 -17.94 4.67
N LYS A 199 -5.27 -19.04 5.20
CA LYS A 199 -4.46 -20.01 5.96
C LYS A 199 -3.58 -20.78 4.98
N ASP A 200 -2.37 -21.09 5.43
CA ASP A 200 -1.48 -22.01 4.73
C ASP A 200 -2.00 -23.45 4.83
#